data_AF-A0A7J4RLS3-F1
#
_entry.id   AF-A0A7J4RLS3-F1
#
_cell.length_a   1.000
_cell.length_b   1.000
_cell.length_c   1.000
_cell.angle_alpha   90.00
_cell.angle_beta   90.00
_cell.angle_gamma   90.00
#
_symmetry.space_group_name_H-M   'P 1'
#
loop_
_entity.id
_entity.type
_entity.pdbx_description
1 polymer ?
#
loop_
_entity_poly.entity_id
_entity_poly.type
_entity_poly.pdbx_seq_one_letter_code
_entity_poly.pdbx_strand_id
1 'polypeptide(L)'
;MAKNTIPDNQSLEISKLRKRWKIIFLQLVSTAALLALMNRMIKLYGSCSESFVESYSEGSNYWCPSYEHTRGLIWFREQTGSLVLPDAIHGLDQTGNMTLLAPLIMCAILTAIWIYTLTAKESISRNIRRLLIGGMLAWGLLPFAVSWIAAISSYGFHLPWGSADELNHLEYLSKPVLFIFELVFLGIVFAPILSGLMGIWGLSRKLLTWTIGYYLTIIGIHAILTFEGITESVDLGLSPLPAQIGEATLFGGLVSPLSLNLLAVAILLLVYLESGSAVISNMEYASMLPGEARRDPEYVRQFNNVLNGHIAHLIGVMALVSITTAIALEFDDFLISTVSALSGGQWAGQVRESLELQLTYGKVISAGLFLIVVAGMRFILPWQRVTGIVESTLMRFRSSES
;
A
#
# COMPACT_ATOMS: atom_id res chain seq x y z
N MET A 1 -48.33 11.72 15.40
CA MET A 1 -47.44 10.67 14.84
C MET A 1 -46.25 10.56 15.79
N ALA A 2 -46.11 9.45 16.51
CA ALA A 2 -45.01 9.29 17.46
C ALA A 2 -43.68 9.32 16.69
N LYS A 3 -42.85 10.33 16.97
CA LYS A 3 -41.50 10.43 16.42
C LYS A 3 -40.72 9.28 17.05
N ASN A 4 -40.62 8.14 16.36
CA ASN A 4 -39.80 7.02 16.78
C ASN A 4 -38.34 7.47 16.72
N THR A 5 -37.90 8.13 17.79
CA THR A 5 -36.54 8.61 17.94
C THR A 5 -35.62 7.40 18.03
N ILE A 6 -34.76 7.26 17.03
CA ILE A 6 -33.73 6.23 17.02
C ILE A 6 -32.80 6.39 18.22
N PRO A 7 -32.40 5.30 18.90
CA PRO A 7 -31.46 5.37 20.00
C PRO A 7 -30.15 6.02 19.54
N ASP A 8 -29.54 6.81 20.42
CA ASP A 8 -28.41 7.67 20.06
C ASP A 8 -27.27 6.94 19.36
N ASN A 9 -27.01 5.67 19.72
CA ASN A 9 -25.99 4.80 19.13
C ASN A 9 -26.20 4.48 17.64
N GLN A 10 -27.43 4.63 17.14
CA GLN A 10 -27.84 4.39 15.75
C GLN A 10 -28.06 5.70 14.98
N SER A 11 -27.71 6.86 15.54
CA SER A 11 -27.69 8.12 14.82
C SER A 11 -26.50 8.21 13.84
N LEU A 12 -26.66 8.99 12.77
CA LEU A 12 -25.63 9.24 11.75
C LEU A 12 -24.66 10.36 12.15
N GLU A 13 -24.55 10.69 13.44
CA GLU A 13 -23.53 11.60 13.95
C GLU A 13 -22.15 10.99 13.78
N ILE A 14 -21.19 11.75 13.21
CA ILE A 14 -19.85 11.26 12.83
C ILE A 14 -19.14 10.56 14.00
N SER A 15 -19.24 11.12 15.21
CA SER A 15 -18.59 10.58 16.42
C SER A 15 -19.08 9.18 16.80
N LYS A 16 -20.34 8.88 16.51
CA LYS A 16 -20.98 7.58 16.78
C LYS A 16 -20.88 6.65 15.56
N LEU A 17 -21.01 7.22 14.36
CA LEU A 17 -20.93 6.50 13.09
C LEU A 17 -19.55 5.85 12.89
N ARG A 18 -18.47 6.53 13.27
CA ARG A 18 -17.10 5.97 13.23
C ARG A 18 -16.93 4.71 14.10
N LYS A 19 -17.77 4.54 15.13
CA LYS A 19 -17.75 3.38 16.03
C LYS A 19 -18.63 2.23 15.54
N ARG A 20 -19.36 2.39 14.43
CA ARG A 20 -20.20 1.33 13.91
C ARG A 20 -19.34 0.23 13.30
N TRP A 21 -19.70 -1.01 13.62
CA TRP A 21 -18.99 -2.19 13.15
C TRP A 21 -18.82 -2.23 11.63
N LYS A 22 -19.83 -1.83 10.83
CA LYS A 22 -19.73 -1.82 9.36
C LYS A 22 -18.65 -0.87 8.83
N ILE A 23 -18.44 0.29 9.48
CA ILE A 23 -17.40 1.25 9.10
C ILE A 23 -16.04 0.75 9.54
N ILE A 24 -15.95 0.28 10.79
CA ILE A 24 -14.74 -0.35 11.33
C ILE A 24 -14.31 -1.54 10.46
N PHE A 25 -15.25 -2.36 10.01
CA PHE A 25 -15.00 -3.48 9.12
C PHE A 25 -14.33 -3.03 7.82
N LEU A 26 -14.87 -2.03 7.13
CA LEU A 26 -14.25 -1.50 5.91
C LEU A 26 -12.87 -0.88 6.18
N GLN A 27 -12.69 -0.17 7.30
CA GLN A 27 -11.39 0.38 7.70
C GLN A 27 -10.35 -0.72 8.00
N LEU A 28 -10.76 -1.79 8.67
CA LEU A 28 -9.92 -2.95 8.95
C LEU A 28 -9.58 -3.72 7.68
N VAL A 29 -10.53 -3.92 6.76
CA VAL A 29 -10.28 -4.54 5.45
C VAL A 29 -9.27 -3.71 4.65
N SER A 30 -9.44 -2.39 4.61
CA SER A 30 -8.50 -1.49 3.93
C SER A 30 -7.11 -1.54 4.57
N THR A 31 -7.04 -1.52 5.91
CA THR A 31 -5.77 -1.59 6.65
C THR A 31 -5.07 -2.94 6.45
N ALA A 32 -5.82 -4.04 6.49
CA ALA A 32 -5.30 -5.39 6.24
C ALA A 32 -4.78 -5.52 4.80
N ALA A 33 -5.52 -5.00 3.81
CA ALA A 33 -5.09 -4.98 2.43
C ALA A 33 -3.80 -4.16 2.25
N LEU A 34 -3.67 -3.01 2.90
CA LEU A 34 -2.48 -2.17 2.88
C LEU A 34 -1.24 -2.89 3.47
N LEU A 35 -1.38 -3.55 4.62
CA LEU A 35 -0.28 -4.29 5.25
C LEU A 35 0.10 -5.54 4.46
N ALA A 36 -0.89 -6.27 3.94
CA ALA A 36 -0.67 -7.42 3.07
C ALA A 36 0.02 -7.01 1.77
N LEU A 37 -0.35 -5.86 1.19
CA LEU A 37 0.27 -5.28 0.00
C LEU A 37 1.74 -4.98 0.25
N MET A 38 2.08 -4.30 1.34
CA MET A 38 3.48 -4.03 1.69
C MET A 38 4.28 -5.33 1.84
N ASN A 39 3.78 -6.30 2.60
CA ASN A 39 4.44 -7.60 2.76
C ASN A 39 4.65 -8.29 1.41
N ARG A 40 3.67 -8.20 0.51
CA ARG A 40 3.78 -8.77 -0.84
C ARG A 40 4.83 -8.04 -1.68
N MET A 41 4.87 -6.71 -1.63
CA MET A 41 5.87 -5.91 -2.33
C MET A 41 7.29 -6.21 -1.83
N ILE A 42 7.49 -6.34 -0.51
CA ILE A 42 8.80 -6.70 0.08
C ILE A 42 9.22 -8.09 -0.36
N LYS A 43 8.30 -9.06 -0.39
CA LYS A 43 8.64 -10.42 -0.85
C LYS A 43 9.02 -10.50 -2.33
N LEU A 44 8.46 -9.63 -3.17
CA LEU A 44 8.70 -9.64 -4.62
C LEU A 44 9.90 -8.77 -5.02
N TYR A 45 10.10 -7.65 -4.33
CA TYR A 45 11.04 -6.60 -4.73
C TYR A 45 12.03 -6.22 -3.62
N GLY A 46 12.05 -6.95 -2.52
CA GLY A 46 12.90 -6.67 -1.36
C GLY A 46 14.34 -7.16 -1.48
N SER A 47 14.62 -8.13 -2.34
CA SER A 47 16.00 -8.55 -2.64
C SER A 47 16.56 -7.79 -3.84
N CYS A 48 17.86 -7.52 -3.83
CA CYS A 48 18.58 -7.10 -5.05
C CYS A 48 18.71 -8.27 -6.04
N SER A 49 18.95 -7.96 -7.31
CA SER A 49 19.24 -8.97 -8.34
C SER A 49 20.49 -9.77 -8.01
N GLU A 50 20.49 -11.07 -8.32
CA GLU A 50 21.61 -11.98 -8.04
C GLU A 50 22.90 -11.51 -8.72
N SER A 51 22.79 -11.00 -9.96
CA SER A 51 23.91 -10.42 -10.72
C SER A 51 24.59 -9.24 -10.00
N PHE A 52 23.80 -8.40 -9.33
CA PHE A 52 24.30 -7.27 -8.58
C PHE A 52 24.97 -7.72 -7.28
N VAL A 53 24.39 -8.72 -6.60
CA VAL A 53 25.02 -9.31 -5.42
C VAL A 53 26.38 -9.93 -5.79
N GLU A 54 26.46 -10.71 -6.86
CA GLU A 54 27.70 -11.33 -7.29
C GLU A 54 28.77 -10.30 -7.66
N SER A 55 28.39 -9.21 -8.33
CA SER A 55 29.31 -8.16 -8.78
C SER A 55 29.86 -7.29 -7.64
N TYR A 56 29.11 -7.13 -6.54
CA TYR A 56 29.43 -6.19 -5.45
C TYR A 56 29.65 -6.86 -4.07
N SER A 57 29.56 -8.20 -3.97
CA SER A 57 29.71 -8.94 -2.71
C SER A 57 31.16 -9.28 -2.32
N GLU A 58 32.18 -8.86 -3.08
CA GLU A 58 33.59 -9.08 -2.77
C GLU A 58 34.11 -8.22 -1.60
N GLY A 59 33.50 -8.35 -0.41
CA GLY A 59 34.12 -7.98 0.87
C GLY A 59 33.53 -6.78 1.63
N SER A 60 32.43 -6.18 1.19
CA SER A 60 31.73 -5.13 1.96
C SER A 60 30.21 -5.28 1.88
N ASN A 61 29.48 -4.84 2.91
CA ASN A 61 28.04 -4.68 2.77
C ASN A 61 27.82 -3.57 1.74
N TYR A 62 27.13 -3.89 0.66
CA TYR A 62 26.82 -2.94 -0.42
C TYR A 62 25.45 -2.29 -0.17
N TRP A 63 25.26 -1.09 -0.70
CA TRP A 63 23.94 -0.48 -0.71
C TRP A 63 23.06 -1.19 -1.74
N CYS A 64 21.94 -1.73 -1.26
CA CYS A 64 20.94 -2.38 -2.09
C CYS A 64 19.72 -1.45 -2.19
N PRO A 65 19.38 -0.92 -3.38
CA PRO A 65 18.23 -0.03 -3.55
C PRO A 65 16.88 -0.77 -3.59
N SER A 66 16.82 -1.99 -3.05
CA SER A 66 15.62 -2.83 -3.04
C SER A 66 14.55 -2.32 -2.08
N TYR A 67 13.36 -2.91 -2.18
CA TYR A 67 12.21 -2.64 -1.30
C TYR A 67 12.36 -3.33 0.08
N GLU A 68 13.56 -3.34 0.67
CA GLU A 68 13.88 -3.83 2.01
C GLU A 68 14.63 -2.72 2.79
N HIS A 69 14.13 -2.34 3.96
CA HIS A 69 14.66 -1.17 4.69
C HIS A 69 15.95 -1.46 5.48
N THR A 70 16.19 -2.72 5.86
CA THR A 70 17.29 -3.12 6.76
C THR A 70 18.66 -3.01 6.08
N ARG A 71 18.80 -3.47 4.84
CA ARG A 71 20.07 -3.48 4.10
C ARG A 71 20.63 -2.07 3.91
N GLY A 72 19.78 -1.12 3.52
CA GLY A 72 20.17 0.28 3.38
C GLY A 72 20.66 0.89 4.69
N LEU A 73 20.01 0.54 5.80
CA LEU A 73 20.39 1.02 7.13
C LEU A 73 21.69 0.38 7.64
N ILE A 74 21.95 -0.89 7.33
CA ILE A 74 23.21 -1.56 7.67
C ILE A 74 24.36 -0.93 6.91
N TRP A 75 24.20 -0.73 5.60
CA TRP A 75 25.18 -0.01 4.79
C TRP A 75 25.44 1.41 5.33
N PHE A 76 24.37 2.14 5.65
CA PHE A 76 24.48 3.49 6.18
C PHE A 76 25.21 3.54 7.53
N ARG A 77 24.95 2.55 8.41
CA ARG A 77 25.67 2.40 9.68
C ARG A 77 27.17 2.20 9.48
N GLU A 78 27.58 1.39 8.51
CA GLU A 78 29.01 1.18 8.25
C GLU A 78 29.72 2.44 7.77
N GLN A 79 29.04 3.26 6.95
CA GLN A 79 29.60 4.51 6.46
C GLN A 79 29.68 5.60 7.53
N THR A 80 28.75 5.60 8.49
CA THR A 80 28.60 6.68 9.48
C THR A 80 29.05 6.29 10.88
N GLY A 81 29.38 5.01 11.11
CA GLY A 81 29.82 4.44 12.37
C GLY A 81 28.70 4.16 13.39
N SER A 82 27.57 4.86 13.33
CA SER A 82 26.44 4.65 14.25
C SER A 82 25.11 5.19 13.68
N LEU A 83 24.00 4.63 14.18
CA LEU A 83 22.66 5.13 13.92
C LEU A 83 22.15 5.93 15.13
N VAL A 84 21.34 6.95 14.88
CA VAL A 84 20.71 7.82 15.88
C VAL A 84 19.53 7.11 16.53
N LEU A 85 18.66 6.49 15.72
CA LEU A 85 17.56 5.69 16.22
C LEU A 85 18.07 4.31 16.70
N PRO A 86 17.57 3.79 17.83
CA PRO A 86 17.92 2.44 18.28
C PRO A 86 17.58 1.35 17.26
N ASP A 87 18.39 0.30 17.24
CA ASP A 87 18.25 -0.86 16.34
C ASP A 87 16.90 -1.56 16.45
N ALA A 88 16.33 -1.58 17.66
CA ALA A 88 14.99 -2.09 17.92
C ALA A 88 13.91 -1.32 17.15
N ILE A 89 14.05 0.00 16.96
CA ILE A 89 13.09 0.83 16.20
C ILE A 89 13.21 0.56 14.71
N HIS A 90 14.45 0.38 14.22
CA HIS A 90 14.70 0.00 12.84
C HIS A 90 14.29 -1.44 12.52
N GLY A 91 14.21 -2.30 13.54
CA GLY A 91 13.99 -3.74 13.37
C GLY A 91 15.24 -4.49 12.94
N LEU A 92 16.44 -3.92 13.16
CA LEU A 92 17.72 -4.55 12.81
C LEU A 92 18.10 -5.70 13.75
N ASP A 93 17.52 -5.74 14.95
CA ASP A 93 17.69 -6.82 15.94
C ASP A 93 16.89 -8.09 15.59
N GLN A 94 16.08 -8.06 14.54
CA GLN A 94 15.14 -9.11 14.18
C GLN A 94 15.44 -9.67 12.79
N THR A 95 14.85 -10.82 12.46
CA THR A 95 15.01 -11.46 11.14
C THR A 95 13.66 -11.78 10.50
N GLY A 96 13.64 -11.87 9.17
CA GLY A 96 12.43 -12.11 8.39
C GLY A 96 11.38 -11.02 8.57
N ASN A 97 10.10 -11.40 8.66
CA ASN A 97 8.99 -10.43 8.76
C ASN A 97 8.97 -9.64 10.08
N MET A 98 9.70 -10.09 11.11
CA MET A 98 9.74 -9.40 12.41
C MET A 98 10.49 -8.06 12.34
N THR A 99 11.36 -7.88 11.33
CA THR A 99 12.04 -6.59 11.06
C THR A 99 11.06 -5.45 10.76
N LEU A 100 9.86 -5.79 10.27
CA LEU A 100 8.83 -4.81 9.89
C LEU A 100 7.98 -4.35 11.08
N LEU A 101 7.95 -5.12 12.17
CA LEU A 101 7.00 -4.90 13.26
C LEU A 101 7.21 -3.55 13.95
N ALA A 102 8.44 -3.24 14.34
CA ALA A 102 8.75 -2.00 15.06
C ALA A 102 8.51 -0.73 14.20
N PRO A 103 8.98 -0.66 12.94
CA PRO A 103 8.62 0.46 12.05
C PRO A 103 7.11 0.59 11.80
N LEU A 104 6.37 -0.53 11.71
CA LEU A 104 4.91 -0.50 11.55
C LEU A 104 4.20 0.05 12.80
N ILE A 105 4.65 -0.34 13.99
CA ILE A 105 4.14 0.21 15.26
C ILE A 105 4.41 1.72 15.31
N MET A 106 5.60 2.16 14.88
CA MET A 106 5.90 3.58 14.76
C MET A 106 4.94 4.30 13.80
N CYS A 107 4.64 3.73 12.63
CA CYS A 107 3.65 4.28 11.71
C CYS A 107 2.26 4.38 12.33
N ALA A 108 1.84 3.37 13.11
CA ALA A 108 0.56 3.38 13.81
C ALA A 108 0.51 4.47 14.90
N ILE A 109 1.57 4.64 15.68
CA ILE A 109 1.69 5.69 16.70
C ILE A 109 1.62 7.08 16.05
N LEU A 110 2.41 7.30 14.99
CA LEU A 110 2.40 8.57 14.25
C LEU A 110 1.02 8.87 13.65
N THR A 111 0.34 7.85 13.13
CA THR A 111 -1.03 7.98 12.63
C THR A 111 -2.02 8.32 13.75
N ALA A 112 -1.90 7.68 14.93
CA ALA A 112 -2.75 7.97 16.08
C ALA A 112 -2.57 9.42 16.57
N ILE A 113 -1.32 9.89 16.66
CA ILE A 113 -0.99 11.28 16.98
C ILE A 113 -1.63 12.21 15.94
N TRP A 114 -1.48 11.91 14.65
CA TRP A 114 -2.06 12.68 13.56
C TRP A 114 -3.59 12.80 13.69
N ILE A 115 -4.30 11.68 13.86
CA ILE A 115 -5.76 11.67 14.02
C ILE A 115 -6.20 12.43 15.27
N TYR A 116 -5.45 12.30 16.37
CA TYR A 116 -5.70 13.07 17.58
C TYR A 116 -5.57 14.57 17.30
N THR A 117 -4.52 15.02 16.61
CA THR A 117 -4.34 16.44 16.27
C THR A 117 -5.39 16.98 15.31
N LEU A 118 -5.97 16.14 14.45
CA LEU A 118 -7.09 16.51 13.57
C LEU A 118 -8.42 16.66 14.31
N THR A 119 -8.61 15.94 15.41
CA THR A 119 -9.88 15.93 16.16
C THR A 119 -9.84 16.82 17.40
N ALA A 120 -8.65 17.15 17.89
CA ALA A 120 -8.43 18.03 19.03
C ALA A 120 -8.81 19.48 18.71
N LYS A 121 -9.08 20.28 19.76
CA LYS A 121 -9.28 21.73 19.65
C LYS A 121 -8.06 22.39 19.00
N GLU A 122 -8.29 23.46 18.24
CA GLU A 122 -7.26 24.18 17.50
C GLU A 122 -6.08 24.64 18.40
N SER A 123 -6.37 25.08 19.63
CA SER A 123 -5.34 25.47 20.60
C SER A 123 -4.42 24.31 20.99
N ILE A 124 -4.98 23.12 21.21
CA ILE A 124 -4.24 21.89 21.56
C ILE A 124 -3.41 21.43 20.36
N SER A 125 -4.03 21.36 19.18
CA SER A 125 -3.35 20.97 17.93
C SER A 125 -2.16 21.89 17.62
N ARG A 126 -2.34 23.21 17.76
CA ARG A 126 -1.28 24.20 17.59
C ARG A 126 -0.16 24.04 18.62
N ASN A 127 -0.49 23.76 19.88
CA ASN A 127 0.51 23.55 20.92
C ASN A 127 1.32 22.26 20.68
N ILE A 128 0.67 21.16 20.27
CA ILE A 128 1.36 19.92 19.92
C ILE A 128 2.32 20.16 18.74
N ARG A 129 1.87 20.83 17.69
CA ARG A 129 2.74 21.16 16.54
C ARG A 129 3.93 22.02 16.96
N ARG A 130 3.73 23.03 17.81
CA ARG A 130 4.82 23.88 18.33
C ARG A 130 5.79 23.07 19.21
N LEU A 131 5.28 22.15 20.02
CA LEU A 131 6.10 21.30 20.88
C LEU A 131 6.94 20.32 20.05
N LEU A 132 6.37 19.70 19.01
CA LEU A 132 7.09 18.80 18.13
C LEU A 132 8.16 19.53 17.31
N ILE A 133 7.79 20.62 16.63
CA ILE A 133 8.72 21.40 15.80
C ILE A 133 9.77 22.07 16.68
N GLY A 134 9.34 22.73 17.76
CA GLY A 134 10.22 23.42 18.69
C GLY A 134 11.15 22.45 19.42
N GLY A 135 10.65 21.28 19.81
CA GLY A 135 11.45 20.21 20.41
C GLY A 135 12.50 19.66 19.45
N MET A 136 12.14 19.42 18.18
CA MET A 136 13.09 18.92 17.17
C MET A 136 14.13 19.97 16.79
N LEU A 137 13.75 21.24 16.67
CA LEU A 137 14.69 22.35 16.47
C LEU A 137 15.61 22.55 17.67
N ALA A 138 15.07 22.48 18.89
CA ALA A 138 15.87 22.59 20.10
C ALA A 138 16.86 21.42 20.21
N TRP A 139 16.40 20.17 20.05
CA TRP A 139 17.28 19.00 20.07
C TRP A 139 18.38 19.08 19.00
N GLY A 140 18.05 19.58 17.79
CA GLY A 140 19.01 19.65 16.70
C GLY A 140 20.00 20.82 16.76
N LEU A 141 19.56 22.00 17.18
CA LEU A 141 20.38 23.22 17.11
C LEU A 141 20.93 23.67 18.46
N LEU A 142 20.29 23.31 19.57
CA LEU A 142 20.69 23.77 20.90
C LEU A 142 22.05 23.23 21.33
N PRO A 143 22.41 21.95 21.13
CA PRO A 143 23.76 21.46 21.46
C PRO A 143 24.86 22.24 20.74
N PHE A 144 24.66 22.50 19.44
CA PHE A 144 25.55 23.32 18.62
C PHE A 144 25.65 24.77 19.13
N ALA A 145 24.51 25.41 19.39
CA ALA A 145 24.49 26.79 19.84
C ALA A 145 25.15 26.95 21.22
N VAL A 146 24.88 26.02 22.15
CA VAL A 146 25.47 26.04 23.50
C VAL A 146 26.98 25.78 23.44
N SER A 147 27.44 24.80 22.65
CA SER A 147 28.87 24.52 22.51
C SER A 147 29.62 25.71 21.93
N TRP A 148 29.06 26.36 20.91
CA TRP A 148 29.67 27.53 20.27
C TRP A 148 29.66 28.76 21.18
N ILE A 149 28.55 29.06 21.86
CA ILE A 149 28.48 30.20 22.80
C ILE A 149 29.44 29.99 23.98
N ALA A 150 29.53 28.76 24.50
CA ALA A 150 30.50 28.43 25.55
C ALA A 150 31.95 28.64 25.07
N ALA A 151 32.27 28.22 23.84
CA ALA A 151 33.59 28.42 23.27
C ALA A 151 33.91 29.91 23.04
N ILE A 152 32.93 30.74 22.63
CA ILE A 152 33.12 32.19 22.48
C ILE A 152 33.57 32.82 23.81
N SER A 153 33.02 32.35 24.94
CA SER A 153 33.41 32.87 26.26
C SER A 153 34.85 32.54 26.66
N SER A 154 35.39 31.43 26.15
CA SER A 154 36.73 30.93 26.51
C SER A 154 37.82 31.36 25.52
N TYR A 155 37.50 31.42 24.22
CA TYR A 155 38.46 31.62 23.12
C TYR A 155 38.24 32.94 22.36
N GLY A 156 37.22 33.72 22.72
CA GLY A 156 36.81 34.92 21.98
C GLY A 156 35.90 34.61 20.79
N PHE A 157 35.40 35.66 20.12
CA PHE A 157 34.50 35.49 18.98
C PHE A 157 35.21 34.82 17.80
N HIS A 158 34.74 33.65 17.40
CA HIS A 158 35.24 32.88 16.28
C HIS A 158 34.08 32.24 15.51
N LEU A 159 34.33 31.89 14.26
CA LEU A 159 33.37 31.16 13.43
C LEU A 159 33.29 29.70 13.91
N PRO A 160 32.09 29.07 13.89
CA PRO A 160 31.89 27.72 14.42
C PRO A 160 32.49 26.60 13.54
N TRP A 161 33.30 26.96 12.54
CA TRP A 161 34.01 26.06 11.64
C TRP A 161 35.50 26.43 11.61
N GLY A 162 36.37 25.42 11.71
CA GLY A 162 37.82 25.61 11.76
C GLY A 162 38.57 24.28 11.67
N SER A 163 39.89 24.35 11.41
CA SER A 163 40.76 23.17 11.29
C SER A 163 41.21 22.59 12.64
N ALA A 164 40.99 23.31 13.74
CA ALA A 164 41.28 22.85 15.09
C ALA A 164 40.00 22.28 15.72
N ASP A 165 40.08 21.07 16.28
CA ASP A 165 38.93 20.36 16.85
C ASP A 165 38.22 21.15 17.95
N GLU A 166 38.95 21.96 18.74
CA GLU A 166 38.38 22.80 19.79
C GLU A 166 37.47 23.92 19.27
N LEU A 167 37.64 24.32 18.00
CA LEU A 167 36.88 25.41 17.36
C LEU A 167 35.83 24.87 16.36
N ASN A 168 35.83 23.56 16.10
CA ASN A 168 34.91 22.93 15.16
C ASN A 168 33.69 22.36 15.90
N HIS A 169 32.61 23.13 15.94
CA HIS A 169 31.36 22.70 16.60
C HIS A 169 30.37 22.04 15.63
N LEU A 170 30.73 21.92 14.34
CA LEU A 170 29.86 21.39 13.31
C LEU A 170 29.49 19.92 13.55
N GLU A 171 30.31 19.18 14.29
CA GLU A 171 30.04 17.79 14.69
C GLU A 171 28.72 17.65 15.43
N TYR A 172 28.31 18.63 16.24
CA TYR A 172 27.02 18.59 16.94
C TYR A 172 25.80 18.66 16.01
N LEU A 173 25.97 19.16 14.78
CA LEU A 173 24.94 19.17 13.73
C LEU A 173 24.89 17.86 12.93
N SER A 174 25.87 16.96 13.09
CA SER A 174 25.89 15.68 12.37
C SER A 174 24.72 14.78 12.76
N LYS A 175 24.40 14.65 14.06
CA LYS A 175 23.35 13.75 14.55
C LYS A 175 21.96 14.08 13.99
N PRO A 176 21.50 15.35 13.97
CA PRO A 176 20.22 15.68 13.34
C PRO A 176 20.19 15.39 11.83
N VAL A 177 21.31 15.58 11.14
CA VAL A 177 21.43 15.26 9.71
C VAL A 177 21.37 13.75 9.49
N LEU A 178 22.10 12.95 10.27
CA LEU A 178 22.06 11.48 10.24
C LEU A 178 20.64 10.96 10.51
N PHE A 179 19.96 11.54 11.50
CA PHE A 179 18.57 11.21 11.80
C PHE A 179 17.62 11.45 10.61
N ILE A 180 17.80 12.54 9.87
CA ILE A 180 17.01 12.81 8.66
C ILE A 180 17.27 11.74 7.60
N PHE A 181 18.52 11.34 7.37
CA PHE A 181 18.85 10.28 6.43
C PHE A 181 18.26 8.92 6.85
N GLU A 182 18.31 8.57 8.13
CA GLU A 182 17.63 7.37 8.66
C GLU A 182 16.12 7.38 8.38
N LEU A 183 15.47 8.53 8.61
CA LEU A 183 14.06 8.70 8.30
C LEU A 183 13.77 8.62 6.79
N VAL A 184 14.71 9.01 5.92
CA VAL A 184 14.56 8.83 4.47
C VAL A 184 14.64 7.36 4.09
N PHE A 185 15.60 6.59 4.61
CA PHE A 185 15.71 5.15 4.36
C PHE A 185 14.45 4.39 4.82
N LEU A 186 13.97 4.68 6.04
CA LEU A 186 12.69 4.15 6.52
C LEU A 186 11.52 4.67 5.68
N GLY A 187 11.55 5.94 5.32
CA GLY A 187 10.49 6.63 4.59
C GLY A 187 10.24 6.03 3.21
N ILE A 188 11.27 5.58 2.50
CA ILE A 188 11.09 4.91 1.19
C ILE A 188 10.15 3.72 1.33
N VAL A 189 10.38 2.82 2.29
CA VAL A 189 9.56 1.61 2.42
C VAL A 189 8.22 1.90 3.13
N PHE A 190 8.23 2.73 4.18
CA PHE A 190 7.07 2.90 5.07
C PHE A 190 6.18 4.12 4.76
N ALA A 191 6.59 5.06 3.89
CA ALA A 191 5.73 6.18 3.47
C ALA A 191 4.36 5.75 2.90
N PRO A 192 4.24 4.72 2.03
CA PRO A 192 2.93 4.26 1.58
C PRO A 192 2.06 3.73 2.73
N ILE A 193 2.64 3.08 3.74
CA ILE A 193 1.91 2.65 4.93
C ILE A 193 1.42 3.84 5.75
N LEU A 194 2.33 4.77 6.06
CA LEU A 194 1.99 5.94 6.88
C LEU A 194 0.90 6.79 6.21
N SER A 195 1.07 7.10 4.92
CA SER A 195 0.07 7.83 4.14
C SER A 195 -1.25 7.05 4.06
N GLY A 196 -1.21 5.74 3.87
CA GLY A 196 -2.42 4.92 3.75
C GLY A 196 -3.19 4.81 5.07
N LEU A 197 -2.51 4.60 6.19
CA LEU A 197 -3.12 4.61 7.52
C LEU A 197 -3.73 5.98 7.85
N MET A 198 -3.02 7.08 7.57
CA MET A 198 -3.56 8.43 7.70
C MET A 198 -4.75 8.69 6.76
N GLY A 199 -4.76 8.08 5.56
CA GLY A 199 -5.87 8.14 4.60
C GLY A 199 -7.13 7.44 5.11
N ILE A 200 -7.01 6.18 5.53
CA ILE A 200 -8.14 5.34 6.01
C ILE A 200 -8.75 5.93 7.29
N TRP A 201 -7.91 6.24 8.27
CA TRP A 201 -8.36 6.60 9.61
C TRP A 201 -8.54 8.10 9.80
N GLY A 202 -7.81 8.91 9.03
CA GLY A 202 -7.98 10.37 8.94
C GLY A 202 -9.03 10.82 7.91
N LEU A 203 -9.66 9.88 7.19
CA LEU A 203 -10.69 10.12 6.17
C LEU A 203 -10.21 11.02 5.01
N SER A 204 -9.00 10.79 4.50
CA SER A 204 -8.38 11.61 3.43
C SER A 204 -8.24 10.86 2.12
N ARG A 205 -9.03 11.25 1.09
CA ARG A 205 -8.95 10.66 -0.26
C ARG A 205 -7.59 10.90 -0.90
N LYS A 206 -7.05 12.11 -0.72
CA LYS A 206 -5.73 12.48 -1.25
C LYS A 206 -4.68 11.49 -0.79
N LEU A 207 -4.63 11.17 0.50
CA LEU A 207 -3.63 10.26 1.04
C LEU A 207 -3.80 8.82 0.53
N LEU A 208 -5.04 8.33 0.37
CA LEU A 208 -5.28 7.03 -0.27
C LEU A 208 -4.72 6.97 -1.70
N THR A 209 -4.97 8.01 -2.51
CA THR A 209 -4.46 8.09 -3.89
C THR A 209 -2.94 8.20 -3.92
N TRP A 210 -2.32 8.93 -2.99
CA TRP A 210 -0.86 9.00 -2.87
C TRP A 210 -0.24 7.63 -2.61
N THR A 211 -0.82 6.83 -1.72
CA THR A 211 -0.35 5.46 -1.45
C THR A 211 -0.38 4.58 -2.70
N ILE A 212 -1.46 4.66 -3.49
CA ILE A 212 -1.60 3.88 -4.73
C ILE A 212 -0.60 4.37 -5.77
N GLY A 213 -0.48 5.68 -5.95
CA GLY A 213 0.51 6.28 -6.84
C GLY A 213 1.92 5.80 -6.49
N TYR A 214 2.26 5.78 -5.20
CA TYR A 214 3.55 5.28 -4.72
C TYR A 214 3.81 3.83 -5.14
N TYR A 215 2.87 2.90 -4.85
CA TYR A 215 3.04 1.50 -5.23
C TYR A 215 3.09 1.30 -6.76
N LEU A 216 2.27 2.03 -7.52
CA LEU A 216 2.29 1.98 -8.98
C LEU A 216 3.60 2.53 -9.55
N THR A 217 4.20 3.55 -8.96
CA THR A 217 5.52 4.06 -9.35
C THR A 217 6.59 3.00 -9.13
N ILE A 218 6.62 2.34 -7.97
CA ILE A 218 7.58 1.27 -7.70
C ILE A 218 7.41 0.13 -8.69
N ILE A 219 6.18 -0.34 -8.91
CA ILE A 219 5.89 -1.38 -9.91
C ILE A 219 6.31 -0.93 -11.31
N GLY A 220 6.07 0.34 -11.66
CA GLY A 220 6.46 0.92 -12.95
C GLY A 220 7.98 0.93 -13.16
N ILE A 221 8.77 1.22 -12.12
CA ILE A 221 10.24 1.14 -12.18
C ILE A 221 10.67 -0.31 -12.48
N HIS A 222 10.13 -1.28 -11.74
CA HIS A 222 10.44 -2.71 -11.95
C HIS A 222 9.95 -3.22 -13.32
N ALA A 223 8.87 -2.63 -13.86
CA ALA A 223 8.38 -2.91 -15.19
C ALA A 223 9.33 -2.42 -16.29
N ILE A 224 9.88 -1.21 -16.14
CA ILE A 224 10.86 -0.66 -17.09
C ILE A 224 12.14 -1.52 -17.12
N LEU A 225 12.55 -2.06 -15.98
CA LEU A 225 13.69 -2.97 -15.88
C LEU A 225 13.45 -4.34 -16.54
N THR A 226 12.24 -4.62 -17.02
CA THR A 226 11.98 -5.85 -17.77
C THR A 226 12.53 -5.78 -19.21
N PHE A 227 12.87 -4.58 -19.70
CA PHE A 227 13.46 -4.40 -21.02
C PHE A 227 14.97 -4.60 -20.99
N GLU A 228 15.47 -5.61 -21.70
CA GLU A 228 16.88 -6.02 -21.76
C GLU A 228 17.82 -4.86 -22.14
N GLY A 229 17.44 -4.02 -23.11
CA GLY A 229 18.23 -2.85 -23.51
C GLY A 229 18.42 -1.79 -22.40
N ILE A 230 17.58 -1.78 -21.37
CA ILE A 230 17.73 -0.89 -20.20
C ILE A 230 18.62 -1.56 -19.15
N THR A 231 18.43 -2.85 -18.87
CA THR A 231 19.23 -3.57 -17.86
C THR A 231 20.68 -3.74 -18.27
N GLU A 232 20.98 -3.85 -19.56
CA GLU A 232 22.36 -3.90 -20.07
C GLU A 232 23.09 -2.55 -19.95
N SER A 233 22.35 -1.44 -19.96
CA SER A 233 22.93 -0.08 -19.93
C SER A 233 22.98 0.53 -18.54
N VAL A 234 22.07 0.13 -17.64
CA VAL A 234 21.98 0.64 -16.27
C VAL A 234 21.65 -0.52 -15.31
N ASP A 235 22.66 -1.05 -14.63
CA ASP A 235 22.44 -1.99 -13.53
C ASP A 235 22.12 -1.23 -12.24
N LEU A 236 20.84 -1.21 -11.88
CA LEU A 236 20.34 -0.60 -10.65
C LEU A 236 20.26 -1.60 -9.49
N GLY A 237 20.65 -2.87 -9.68
CA GLY A 237 20.53 -3.90 -8.65
C GLY A 237 19.10 -4.29 -8.27
N LEU A 238 18.11 -3.84 -9.06
CA LEU A 238 16.69 -4.12 -8.86
C LEU A 238 16.24 -5.30 -9.72
N SER A 239 15.32 -6.11 -9.21
CA SER A 239 14.75 -7.22 -9.98
C SER A 239 13.73 -6.72 -11.02
N PRO A 240 13.69 -7.29 -12.24
CA PRO A 240 12.62 -7.01 -13.19
C PRO A 240 11.28 -7.58 -12.71
N LEU A 241 10.18 -7.28 -13.42
CA LEU A 241 8.91 -7.94 -13.15
C LEU A 241 9.04 -9.46 -13.31
N PRO A 242 8.40 -10.24 -12.43
CA PRO A 242 8.34 -11.68 -12.61
C PRO A 242 7.71 -12.01 -13.98
N ALA A 243 8.33 -12.95 -14.70
CA ALA A 243 7.84 -13.38 -16.01
C ALA A 243 6.36 -13.82 -15.92
N GLN A 244 5.53 -13.41 -16.88
CA GLN A 244 4.11 -13.80 -16.91
C GLN A 244 3.88 -15.13 -17.64
N ILE A 245 4.97 -15.88 -17.88
CA ILE A 245 5.00 -17.14 -18.61
C ILE A 245 5.59 -18.18 -17.65
N GLY A 246 4.82 -19.21 -17.34
CA GLY A 246 5.24 -20.33 -16.51
C GLY A 246 4.12 -21.36 -16.40
N GLU A 247 4.47 -22.62 -16.19
CA GLU A 247 3.49 -23.72 -16.17
C GLU A 247 2.44 -23.51 -15.06
N ALA A 248 1.16 -23.54 -15.45
CA ALA A 248 0.04 -23.44 -14.53
C ALA A 248 -0.02 -24.67 -13.60
N THR A 249 0.32 -24.48 -12.33
CA THR A 249 0.45 -25.58 -11.34
C THR A 249 -0.47 -25.42 -10.12
N LEU A 250 -1.08 -24.24 -9.90
CA LEU A 250 -1.92 -23.94 -8.74
C LEU A 250 -3.40 -23.75 -9.12
N PHE A 251 -4.29 -23.93 -8.14
CA PHE A 251 -5.76 -23.91 -8.33
C PHE A 251 -6.28 -24.91 -9.39
N GLY A 252 -5.74 -26.13 -9.42
CA GLY A 252 -6.15 -27.15 -10.39
C GLY A 252 -5.64 -26.90 -11.81
N GLY A 253 -4.50 -26.19 -11.95
CA GLY A 253 -3.90 -25.85 -13.24
C GLY A 253 -4.45 -24.56 -13.87
N LEU A 254 -5.09 -23.70 -13.08
CA LEU A 254 -5.72 -22.47 -13.56
C LEU A 254 -4.84 -21.23 -13.46
N VAL A 255 -3.76 -21.25 -12.66
CA VAL A 255 -2.89 -20.09 -12.44
C VAL A 255 -1.43 -20.51 -12.23
N SER A 256 -0.51 -19.85 -12.92
CA SER A 256 0.92 -19.91 -12.65
C SER A 256 1.27 -19.29 -11.29
N PRO A 257 2.15 -19.89 -10.48
CA PRO A 257 2.62 -19.28 -9.22
C PRO A 257 3.18 -17.86 -9.40
N LEU A 258 3.70 -17.58 -10.60
CA LEU A 258 4.33 -16.31 -10.94
C LEU A 258 3.30 -15.24 -11.34
N SER A 259 2.27 -15.60 -12.11
CA SER A 259 1.15 -14.71 -12.45
C SER A 259 0.29 -14.37 -11.22
N LEU A 260 0.15 -15.31 -10.28
CA LEU A 260 -0.53 -15.11 -9.01
C LEU A 260 0.14 -14.02 -8.15
N ASN A 261 1.46 -13.86 -8.24
CA ASN A 261 2.17 -12.82 -7.50
C ASN A 261 1.71 -11.42 -7.87
N LEU A 262 1.64 -11.11 -9.17
CA LEU A 262 1.19 -9.82 -9.68
C LEU A 262 -0.32 -9.65 -9.53
N LEU A 263 -1.10 -10.71 -9.76
CA LEU A 263 -2.54 -10.71 -9.55
C LEU A 263 -2.89 -10.37 -8.09
N ALA A 264 -2.19 -10.97 -7.13
CA ALA A 264 -2.39 -10.68 -5.71
C ALA A 264 -2.10 -9.21 -5.37
N VAL A 265 -1.03 -8.62 -5.92
CA VAL A 265 -0.72 -7.19 -5.75
C VAL A 265 -1.84 -6.32 -6.31
N ALA A 266 -2.34 -6.63 -7.51
CA ALA A 266 -3.42 -5.89 -8.15
C ALA A 266 -4.73 -5.96 -7.34
N ILE A 267 -5.12 -7.16 -6.88
CA ILE A 267 -6.32 -7.35 -6.05
C ILE A 267 -6.19 -6.59 -4.72
N LEU A 268 -5.02 -6.65 -4.07
CA LEU A 268 -4.78 -5.93 -2.82
C LEU A 268 -4.87 -4.41 -2.99
N LEU A 269 -4.35 -3.87 -4.09
CA LEU A 269 -4.50 -2.45 -4.45
C LEU A 269 -5.97 -2.07 -4.66
N LEU A 270 -6.73 -2.89 -5.38
CA LEU A 270 -8.16 -2.66 -5.63
C LEU A 270 -8.98 -2.73 -4.34
N VAL A 271 -8.76 -3.75 -3.51
CA VAL A 271 -9.45 -3.90 -2.22
C VAL A 271 -9.11 -2.73 -1.30
N TYR A 272 -7.84 -2.32 -1.21
CA TYR A 272 -7.41 -1.17 -0.43
C TYR A 272 -8.13 0.11 -0.88
N LEU A 273 -8.10 0.41 -2.18
CA LEU A 273 -8.70 1.62 -2.74
C LEU A 273 -10.22 1.65 -2.55
N GLU A 274 -10.92 0.59 -2.93
CA GLU A 274 -12.38 0.55 -2.90
C GLU A 274 -12.92 0.57 -1.47
N SER A 275 -12.33 -0.21 -0.55
CA SER A 275 -12.74 -0.21 0.86
C SER A 275 -12.44 1.13 1.55
N GLY A 276 -11.27 1.72 1.30
CA GLY A 276 -10.88 3.02 1.84
C GLY A 276 -11.76 4.17 1.30
N SER A 277 -11.98 4.20 -0.02
CA SER A 277 -12.84 5.19 -0.68
C SER A 277 -14.30 5.05 -0.24
N ALA A 278 -14.79 3.83 -0.03
CA ALA A 278 -16.14 3.57 0.48
C ALA A 278 -16.33 4.14 1.90
N VAL A 279 -15.37 3.95 2.80
CA VAL A 279 -15.44 4.55 4.15
C VAL A 279 -15.57 6.07 4.05
N ILE A 280 -14.68 6.70 3.28
CA ILE A 280 -14.64 8.17 3.18
C ILE A 280 -15.94 8.70 2.56
N SER A 281 -16.39 8.11 1.45
CA SER A 281 -17.63 8.52 0.76
C SER A 281 -18.86 8.42 1.66
N ASN A 282 -18.99 7.33 2.42
CA ASN A 282 -20.11 7.14 3.33
C ASN A 282 -20.05 8.09 4.53
N MET A 283 -18.84 8.41 5.05
CA MET A 283 -18.67 9.40 6.12
C MET A 283 -18.95 10.83 5.64
N GLU A 284 -18.46 11.19 4.45
CA GLU A 284 -18.75 12.49 3.82
C GLU A 284 -20.25 12.67 3.61
N TYR A 285 -20.92 11.66 3.05
CA TYR A 285 -22.38 11.69 2.88
C TYR A 285 -23.11 11.92 4.20
N ALA A 286 -22.77 11.18 5.26
CA ALA A 286 -23.38 11.36 6.57
C ALA A 286 -23.11 12.76 7.18
N SER A 287 -21.95 13.35 6.88
CA SER A 287 -21.59 14.70 7.35
C SER A 287 -22.40 15.81 6.67
N MET A 288 -22.82 15.60 5.42
CA MET A 288 -23.62 16.55 4.64
C MET A 288 -25.10 16.55 5.04
N LEU A 289 -25.59 15.49 5.69
CA LEU A 289 -26.98 15.42 6.13
C LEU A 289 -27.28 16.47 7.21
N PRO A 290 -28.46 17.13 7.18
CA PRO A 290 -28.93 18.00 8.25
C PRO A 290 -29.02 17.25 9.59
N GLY A 291 -28.82 17.96 10.70
CA GLY A 291 -28.80 17.34 12.04
C GLY A 291 -30.07 16.56 12.40
N GLU A 292 -31.23 17.03 11.94
CA GLU A 292 -32.51 16.34 12.15
C GLU A 292 -32.61 15.04 11.35
N ALA A 293 -32.16 15.05 10.08
CA ALA A 293 -32.15 13.87 9.21
C ALA A 293 -31.20 12.78 9.72
N ARG A 294 -30.14 13.13 10.45
CA ARG A 294 -29.21 12.16 11.05
C ARG A 294 -29.83 11.30 12.14
N ARG A 295 -30.97 11.72 12.71
CA ARG A 295 -31.71 11.00 13.75
C ARG A 295 -33.02 10.42 13.26
N ASP A 296 -33.36 10.65 12.00
CA ASP A 296 -34.56 10.14 11.37
C ASP A 296 -34.40 8.65 11.04
N PRO A 297 -35.34 7.78 11.47
CA PRO A 297 -35.28 6.36 11.20
C PRO A 297 -35.23 5.97 9.73
N GLU A 298 -35.87 6.74 8.86
CA GLU A 298 -35.90 6.42 7.44
C GLU A 298 -34.54 6.62 6.79
N TYR A 299 -33.87 7.74 7.08
CA TYR A 299 -32.53 8.03 6.60
C TYR A 299 -31.48 7.05 7.15
N VAL A 300 -31.59 6.68 8.43
CA VAL A 300 -30.71 5.66 9.03
C VAL A 300 -30.88 4.30 8.34
N ARG A 301 -32.11 3.90 8.01
CA ARG A 301 -32.39 2.66 7.30
C ARG A 301 -31.84 2.69 5.87
N GLN A 302 -32.07 3.78 5.13
CA GLN A 302 -31.55 3.96 3.78
C GLN A 302 -30.02 3.91 3.76
N PHE A 303 -29.36 4.63 4.68
CA PHE A 303 -27.91 4.59 4.82
C PHE A 303 -27.39 3.17 5.12
N ASN A 304 -28.07 2.43 6.01
CA ASN A 304 -27.69 1.05 6.32
C ASN A 304 -27.85 0.10 5.13
N ASN A 305 -28.88 0.31 4.29
CA ASN A 305 -29.10 -0.47 3.08
C ASN A 305 -28.01 -0.18 2.04
N VAL A 306 -27.68 1.09 1.81
CA VAL A 306 -26.59 1.50 0.92
C VAL A 306 -25.25 0.91 1.38
N LEU A 307 -24.95 0.98 2.67
CA LEU A 307 -23.71 0.44 3.22
C LEU A 307 -23.63 -1.09 3.11
N ASN A 308 -24.75 -1.79 3.34
CA ASN A 308 -24.81 -3.24 3.14
C ASN A 308 -24.64 -3.63 1.68
N GLY A 309 -25.30 -2.91 0.75
CA GLY A 309 -25.14 -3.11 -0.68
C GLY A 309 -23.71 -2.89 -1.15
N HIS A 310 -23.03 -1.85 -0.64
CA HIS A 310 -21.62 -1.61 -0.93
C HIS A 310 -20.71 -2.74 -0.42
N ILE A 311 -20.94 -3.27 0.79
CA ILE A 311 -20.14 -4.39 1.30
C ILE A 311 -20.35 -5.64 0.44
N ALA A 312 -21.60 -5.95 0.08
CA ALA A 312 -21.90 -7.09 -0.80
C ALA A 312 -21.26 -6.92 -2.18
N HIS A 313 -21.35 -5.72 -2.76
CA HIS A 313 -20.72 -5.39 -4.05
C HIS A 313 -19.19 -5.48 -3.98
N LEU A 314 -18.57 -4.99 -2.90
CA LEU A 314 -17.13 -5.10 -2.70
C LEU A 314 -16.70 -6.57 -2.73
N ILE A 315 -17.37 -7.45 -2.01
CA ILE A 315 -17.02 -8.88 -1.98
C ILE A 315 -17.30 -9.54 -3.33
N GLY A 316 -18.51 -9.35 -3.87
CA GLY A 316 -18.95 -10.01 -5.10
C GLY A 316 -18.16 -9.58 -6.34
N VAL A 317 -17.95 -8.28 -6.53
CA VAL A 317 -17.21 -7.76 -7.67
C VAL A 317 -15.72 -8.05 -7.54
N MET A 318 -15.12 -7.94 -6.35
CA MET A 318 -13.71 -8.30 -6.19
C MET A 318 -13.46 -9.78 -6.45
N ALA A 319 -14.35 -10.66 -6.00
CA ALA A 319 -14.25 -12.09 -6.30
C ALA A 319 -14.37 -12.37 -7.80
N LEU A 320 -15.37 -11.77 -8.46
CA LEU A 320 -15.57 -11.93 -9.90
C LEU A 320 -14.36 -11.43 -10.70
N VAL A 321 -13.90 -10.20 -10.42
CA VAL A 321 -12.73 -9.60 -11.09
C VAL A 321 -11.50 -10.48 -10.88
N SER A 322 -11.25 -10.94 -9.66
CA SER A 322 -10.10 -11.81 -9.35
C SER A 322 -10.12 -13.11 -10.16
N ILE A 323 -11.28 -13.77 -10.23
CA ILE A 323 -11.44 -15.03 -10.96
C ILE A 323 -11.31 -14.80 -12.47
N THR A 324 -11.99 -13.78 -13.00
CA THR A 324 -11.96 -13.56 -14.46
C THR A 324 -10.58 -13.10 -14.92
N THR A 325 -9.87 -12.28 -14.13
CA THR A 325 -8.48 -11.91 -14.44
C THR A 325 -7.54 -13.10 -14.34
N ALA A 326 -7.71 -13.99 -13.36
CA ALA A 326 -6.92 -15.22 -13.26
C ALA A 326 -7.07 -16.08 -14.54
N ILE A 327 -8.31 -16.31 -14.98
CA ILE A 327 -8.61 -17.06 -16.22
C ILE A 327 -8.02 -16.35 -17.45
N ALA A 328 -8.09 -15.02 -17.51
CA ALA A 328 -7.56 -14.26 -18.64
C ALA A 328 -6.04 -14.35 -18.76
N LEU A 329 -5.31 -14.50 -17.65
CA LEU A 329 -3.85 -14.57 -17.64
C LEU A 329 -3.29 -15.92 -18.14
N GLU A 330 -4.01 -17.02 -17.94
CA GLU A 330 -3.66 -18.38 -18.42
C GLU A 330 -4.55 -18.83 -19.60
N PHE A 331 -5.18 -17.88 -20.29
CA PHE A 331 -6.12 -18.19 -21.38
C PHE A 331 -5.45 -18.98 -22.52
N ASP A 332 -4.16 -18.75 -22.76
CA ASP A 332 -3.33 -19.46 -23.72
C ASP A 332 -3.15 -20.95 -23.34
N ASP A 333 -2.75 -21.24 -22.10
CA ASP A 333 -2.60 -22.62 -21.61
C ASP A 333 -3.96 -23.35 -21.54
N PHE A 334 -5.04 -22.63 -21.18
CA PHE A 334 -6.40 -23.16 -21.23
C PHE A 334 -6.82 -23.54 -22.66
N LEU A 335 -6.52 -22.71 -23.66
CA LEU A 335 -6.79 -23.02 -25.05
C LEU A 335 -5.97 -24.22 -25.53
N ILE A 336 -4.67 -24.27 -25.20
CA ILE A 336 -3.78 -25.38 -25.61
C ILE A 336 -4.25 -26.70 -25.00
N SER A 337 -4.61 -26.73 -23.71
CA SER A 337 -5.11 -27.93 -23.04
C SER A 337 -6.47 -28.39 -23.59
N THR A 338 -7.38 -27.45 -23.86
CA THR A 338 -8.69 -27.75 -24.47
C THR A 338 -8.52 -28.29 -25.90
N VAL A 339 -7.63 -27.69 -26.69
CA VAL A 339 -7.30 -28.16 -28.04
C VAL A 339 -6.63 -29.54 -28.01
N SER A 340 -5.70 -29.78 -27.08
CA SER A 340 -5.06 -31.09 -26.90
C SER A 340 -6.03 -32.18 -26.45
N ALA A 341 -7.06 -31.83 -25.67
CA ALA A 341 -8.09 -32.76 -25.22
C ALA A 341 -9.13 -33.08 -26.31
N LEU A 342 -9.45 -32.11 -27.16
CA LEU A 342 -10.44 -32.25 -28.24
C LEU A 342 -9.84 -32.81 -29.54
N SER A 343 -8.57 -32.52 -29.81
CA SER A 343 -7.84 -33.01 -30.98
C SER A 343 -6.67 -33.88 -30.54
N GLY A 344 -6.89 -35.19 -30.44
CA GLY A 344 -5.77 -36.12 -30.32
C GLY A 344 -4.95 -36.10 -31.61
N GLY A 345 -3.73 -35.55 -31.59
CA GLY A 345 -2.77 -35.66 -32.69
C GLY A 345 -1.90 -34.42 -32.97
N GLN A 346 -0.99 -34.59 -33.94
CA GLN A 346 0.10 -33.71 -34.40
C GLN A 346 -0.27 -32.22 -34.62
N TRP A 347 -1.56 -31.92 -34.81
CA TRP A 347 -2.11 -30.57 -34.91
C TRP A 347 -2.00 -29.78 -33.59
N ALA A 348 -2.23 -30.41 -32.43
CA ALA A 348 -2.03 -29.79 -31.13
C ALA A 348 -0.55 -29.40 -30.89
N GLY A 349 0.39 -30.18 -31.44
CA GLY A 349 1.83 -29.87 -31.40
C GLY A 349 2.20 -28.65 -32.25
N GLN A 350 1.66 -28.53 -33.46
CA GLN A 350 1.89 -27.38 -34.34
C GLN A 350 1.24 -26.09 -33.82
N VAL A 351 0.07 -26.19 -33.19
CA VAL A 351 -0.60 -25.07 -32.51
C VAL A 351 0.19 -24.64 -31.28
N ARG A 352 0.73 -25.57 -30.49
CA ARG A 352 1.61 -25.27 -29.34
C ARG A 352 2.86 -24.51 -29.77
N GLU A 353 3.55 -24.99 -30.81
CA GLU A 353 4.79 -24.38 -31.32
C GLU A 353 4.53 -23.01 -31.97
N SER A 354 3.38 -22.83 -32.65
CA SER A 354 2.97 -21.53 -33.22
C SER A 354 2.51 -20.53 -32.17
N LEU A 355 1.86 -20.99 -31.10
CA LEU A 355 1.43 -20.15 -29.98
C LEU A 355 2.64 -19.70 -29.15
N GLU A 356 3.59 -20.58 -28.85
CA GLU A 356 4.84 -20.27 -28.14
C GLU A 356 5.62 -19.14 -28.86
N LEU A 357 5.62 -19.15 -30.20
CA LEU A 357 6.25 -18.11 -31.03
C LEU A 357 5.43 -16.80 -31.15
N GLN A 358 4.11 -16.80 -30.96
CA GLN A 358 3.26 -15.59 -31.01
C GLN A 358 3.01 -14.94 -29.63
N LEU A 359 3.26 -15.66 -28.53
CA LEU A 359 2.94 -15.23 -27.17
C LEU A 359 3.92 -14.21 -26.55
N THR A 360 5.03 -13.88 -27.21
CA THR A 360 5.87 -12.72 -26.84
C THR A 360 5.12 -11.39 -26.97
N TYR A 361 4.06 -11.32 -27.80
CA TYR A 361 3.22 -10.12 -27.98
C TYR A 361 1.73 -10.33 -27.62
N GLY A 362 1.25 -11.58 -27.55
CA GLY A 362 -0.18 -11.91 -27.41
C GLY A 362 -0.83 -11.64 -26.05
N LYS A 363 -0.09 -11.80 -24.94
CA LYS A 363 -0.66 -11.64 -23.57
C LYS A 363 -1.14 -10.22 -23.28
N VAL A 364 -0.40 -9.21 -23.75
CA VAL A 364 -0.74 -7.79 -23.58
C VAL A 364 -1.98 -7.41 -24.40
N ILE A 365 -2.10 -7.95 -25.62
CA ILE A 365 -3.24 -7.70 -26.51
C ILE A 365 -4.50 -8.39 -25.96
N SER A 366 -4.40 -9.64 -25.50
CA SER A 366 -5.51 -10.38 -24.87
C SER A 366 -6.05 -9.67 -23.62
N ALA A 367 -5.16 -9.26 -22.70
CA ALA A 367 -5.54 -8.52 -21.51
C ALA A 367 -6.15 -7.14 -21.85
N GLY A 368 -5.61 -6.45 -22.85
CA GLY A 368 -6.15 -5.18 -23.36
C GLY A 368 -7.54 -5.33 -23.96
N LEU A 369 -7.77 -6.36 -24.79
CA LEU A 369 -9.06 -6.64 -25.41
C LEU A 369 -10.10 -7.05 -24.36
N PHE A 370 -9.70 -7.85 -23.37
CA PHE A 370 -10.55 -8.23 -22.25
C PHE A 370 -10.96 -7.00 -21.41
N LEU A 371 -10.04 -6.09 -21.10
CA LEU A 371 -10.34 -4.85 -20.39
C LEU A 371 -11.30 -3.95 -21.19
N ILE A 372 -11.14 -3.86 -22.51
CA ILE A 372 -12.05 -3.11 -23.38
C ILE A 372 -13.46 -3.73 -23.36
N VAL A 373 -13.55 -5.05 -23.40
CA VAL A 373 -14.84 -5.78 -23.34
C VAL A 373 -15.52 -5.59 -21.99
N VAL A 374 -14.78 -5.71 -20.87
CA VAL A 374 -15.31 -5.51 -19.52
C VAL A 374 -15.70 -4.05 -19.27
N ALA A 375 -14.86 -3.10 -19.69
CA ALA A 375 -15.17 -1.68 -19.62
C ALA A 375 -16.37 -1.31 -20.50
N GLY A 376 -16.48 -1.90 -21.70
CA GLY A 376 -17.62 -1.75 -22.60
C GLY A 376 -18.91 -2.34 -22.04
N MET A 377 -18.83 -3.47 -21.33
CA MET A 377 -19.97 -4.10 -20.67
C MET A 377 -20.65 -3.20 -19.64
N ARG A 378 -19.93 -2.25 -19.03
CA ARG A 378 -20.53 -1.22 -18.14
C ARG A 378 -21.60 -0.39 -18.85
N PHE A 379 -21.46 -0.17 -20.15
CA PHE A 379 -22.37 0.65 -20.95
C PHE A 379 -23.46 -0.17 -21.64
N ILE A 380 -23.23 -1.46 -21.86
CA ILE A 380 -24.17 -2.36 -22.56
C ILE A 380 -25.14 -3.01 -21.56
N LEU A 381 -24.65 -3.43 -20.40
CA LEU A 381 -25.44 -4.19 -19.44
C LEU A 381 -25.98 -3.27 -18.33
N PRO A 382 -27.31 -3.23 -18.11
CA PRO A 382 -27.91 -2.50 -17.01
C PRO A 382 -27.66 -3.27 -15.70
N TRP A 383 -26.46 -3.14 -15.15
CA TRP A 383 -26.00 -3.89 -13.98
C TRP A 383 -26.93 -3.79 -12.75
N GLN A 384 -27.61 -2.65 -12.60
CA GLN A 384 -28.65 -2.44 -11.58
C GLN A 384 -29.83 -3.42 -11.71
N ARG A 385 -30.21 -3.79 -12.94
CA ARG A 385 -31.29 -4.76 -13.20
C ARG A 385 -30.81 -6.19 -13.04
N VAL A 386 -29.60 -6.50 -13.51
CA VAL A 386 -29.01 -7.84 -13.39
C VAL A 386 -28.84 -8.20 -11.92
N THR A 387 -28.29 -7.30 -11.11
CA THR A 387 -28.14 -7.49 -9.66
C THR A 387 -29.51 -7.65 -8.97
N GLY A 388 -30.50 -6.82 -9.32
CA GLY A 388 -31.86 -6.97 -8.78
C GLY A 388 -32.53 -8.31 -9.13
N ILE A 389 -32.31 -8.84 -10.34
CA ILE A 389 -32.81 -10.17 -10.74
C ILE A 389 -32.12 -11.26 -9.90
N VAL A 390 -30.80 -11.19 -9.74
CA VAL A 390 -30.04 -12.16 -8.94
C VAL A 390 -30.52 -12.14 -7.48
N GLU A 391 -30.66 -10.96 -6.87
CA GLU A 391 -31.17 -10.81 -5.50
C GLU A 391 -32.59 -11.38 -5.35
N SER A 392 -33.49 -11.10 -6.30
CA SER A 392 -34.86 -11.63 -6.28
C SER A 392 -34.90 -13.15 -6.43
N THR A 393 -33.97 -13.72 -7.20
CA THR A 393 -33.87 -15.16 -7.43
C THR A 393 -33.29 -15.86 -6.20
N LEU A 394 -32.26 -15.28 -5.57
CA LEU A 394 -31.66 -15.79 -4.34
C LEU A 394 -32.65 -15.74 -3.16
N MET A 395 -33.48 -14.69 -3.08
CA MET A 395 -34.56 -14.60 -2.10
C MET A 395 -35.64 -15.65 -2.33
N ARG A 396 -35.99 -15.95 -3.58
CA ARG A 396 -36.93 -17.03 -3.93
C ARG A 396 -36.43 -18.40 -3.50
N PHE A 397 -35.15 -18.72 -3.72
CA PHE A 397 -34.56 -19.97 -3.27
C PHE A 397 -34.53 -20.09 -1.75
N ARG A 398 -34.22 -19.00 -1.05
CA ARG A 398 -34.22 -18.99 0.42
C ARG A 398 -35.63 -19.11 1.01
N SER A 399 -36.67 -18.69 0.30
CA SER A 399 -38.07 -18.87 0.70
C SER A 399 -38.66 -20.25 0.36
N SER A 400 -38.01 -21.05 -0.50
CA SER A 400 -38.48 -22.40 -0.82
C SER A 400 -37.89 -23.49 0.07
N GLU A 401 -36.96 -23.13 0.96
CA GLU A 401 -36.39 -24.01 2.00
C GLU A 401 -37.05 -23.82 3.39
N SER A 402 -38.10 -23.00 3.49
CA SER A 402 -39.03 -22.93 4.63
C SER A 402 -40.41 -23.44 4.23
#